data_AF-A0A7C2S1C2-F1
#
_entry.id   AF-A0A7C2S1C2-F1
#
_cell.length_a   1.000
_cell.length_b   1.000
_cell.length_c   1.000
_cell.angle_alpha   90.00
_cell.angle_beta   90.00
_cell.angle_gamma   90.00
#
_symmetry.space_group_name_H-M   'P 1'
#
loop_
_entity.id
_entity.type
_entity.pdbx_description
1 polymer ?
#
loop_
_entity_poly.entity_id
_entity_poly.type
_entity_poly.pdbx_seq_one_letter_code
_entity_poly.pdbx_strand_id
1 'polypeptide(L)' 'ALRRPDRAMIVITHYQRLLNYIVPDYVHVLSDGRIVKSGGKELALELEDKGYAWIEDEAAQLAGV' A
#
# COMPACT_ATOMS: atom_id res chain seq x y z
N ALA A 1 20.61 -8.33 11.55
CA ALA A 1 19.57 -8.22 10.51
C ALA A 1 18.20 -8.35 11.17
N LEU A 2 17.29 -7.38 10.96
CA LEU A 2 15.96 -7.40 11.59
C LEU A 2 14.96 -8.30 10.85
N ARG A 3 15.18 -8.59 9.55
CA ARG A 3 14.44 -9.60 8.76
C ARG A 3 14.87 -11.01 9.18
N ARG A 4 13.90 -11.87 9.52
CA ARG A 4 14.07 -13.29 9.82
C ARG A 4 12.83 -14.09 9.40
N PRO A 5 12.93 -15.40 9.06
CA PRO A 5 11.79 -16.21 8.63
C PRO A 5 10.65 -16.34 9.66
N ASP A 6 10.98 -16.20 10.94
CA ASP A 6 10.06 -16.29 12.09
C ASP A 6 9.43 -14.94 12.49
N ARG A 7 9.64 -13.89 11.69
CA ARG A 7 9.22 -12.53 12.04
C ARG A 7 8.54 -11.82 10.88
N ALA A 8 7.30 -11.40 11.09
CA ALA A 8 6.59 -10.47 10.22
C ALA A 8 6.73 -9.03 10.70
N MET A 9 6.66 -8.08 9.77
CA MET A 9 6.65 -6.64 10.06
C MET A 9 5.53 -5.99 9.27
N ILE A 10 4.77 -5.13 9.93
CA ILE A 10 3.78 -4.27 9.30
C ILE A 10 4.30 -2.85 9.43
N VAL A 11 4.44 -2.18 8.30
CA VAL A 11 4.92 -0.80 8.23
C VAL A 11 3.78 0.05 7.72
N ILE A 12 3.27 0.93 8.58
CA ILE A 12 2.19 1.86 8.23
C ILE A 12 2.82 3.20 7.90
N THR A 13 2.62 3.65 6.67
CA THR A 13 3.11 4.95 6.20
C THR A 13 2.07 5.60 5.30
N HIS A 14 1.99 6.93 5.38
CA HIS A 14 1.23 7.75 4.44
C HIS A 14 2.14 8.35 3.34
N TYR A 15 3.46 8.23 3.50
CA TYR A 15 4.45 8.74 2.56
C TYR A 15 5.11 7.61 1.78
N GLN A 16 5.14 7.75 0.47
CA GLN A 16 5.74 6.82 -0.49
C GLN A 16 7.27 6.72 -0.37
N ARG A 17 7.94 7.75 0.18
CA ARG A 17 9.42 7.79 0.28
C ARG A 17 10.00 6.63 1.08
N LEU A 18 9.23 6.04 1.99
CA LEU A 18 9.68 4.90 2.80
C LEU A 18 9.85 3.62 1.96
N LEU A 19 9.07 3.48 0.88
CA LEU A 19 9.08 2.32 -0.01
C LEU A 19 10.37 2.23 -0.84
N ASN A 20 11.10 3.35 -0.97
CA ASN A 20 12.43 3.39 -1.58
C ASN A 20 13.53 2.79 -0.68
N TYR A 21 13.31 2.71 0.64
CA TYR A 21 14.29 2.20 1.60
C TYR A 21 13.94 0.80 2.13
N ILE A 22 12.65 0.47 2.16
CA ILE A 22 12.14 -0.83 2.59
C ILE A 22 11.42 -1.44 1.41
N VAL A 23 11.92 -2.56 0.89
CA VAL A 23 11.24 -3.32 -0.17
C VAL A 23 10.18 -4.21 0.48
N PRO A 24 8.89 -3.87 0.40
CA PRO A 24 7.83 -4.69 0.98
C PRO A 24 7.62 -5.95 0.15
N ASP A 25 7.17 -7.01 0.82
CA ASP A 25 6.69 -8.21 0.16
C ASP A 25 5.24 -8.04 -0.32
N TYR A 26 4.44 -7.29 0.45
CA TYR A 26 3.06 -6.93 0.16
C TYR A 26 2.79 -5.46 0.49
N VAL A 27 1.97 -4.81 -0.33
CA VAL A 27 1.49 -3.44 -0.15
C VAL A 27 -0.03 -3.49 -0.06
N HIS A 28 -0.58 -2.86 0.98
CA HIS A 28 -2.01 -2.73 1.18
C HIS A 28 -2.38 -1.25 1.30
N VAL A 29 -3.41 -0.82 0.56
CA VAL A 29 -3.93 0.54 0.63
C VAL A 29 -5.22 0.53 1.41
N LEU A 30 -5.24 1.35 2.45
CA LEU A 30 -6.36 1.48 3.37
C LEU A 30 -7.12 2.78 3.06
N SER A 31 -8.42 2.68 2.80
CA SER A 31 -9.34 3.82 2.68
C SER A 31 -10.64 3.50 3.40
N ASP A 32 -11.24 4.49 4.07
CA ASP A 32 -12.53 4.36 4.78
C ASP A 32 -12.60 3.15 5.74
N GLY A 33 -11.47 2.86 6.40
CA GLY A 33 -11.35 1.74 7.33
C GLY A 33 -11.32 0.36 6.68
N ARG A 34 -11.17 0.27 5.36
CA ARG A 34 -11.10 -0.98 4.58
C ARG A 34 -9.86 -1.02 3.71
N ILE A 35 -9.36 -2.24 3.47
CA ILE A 35 -8.31 -2.45 2.47
C ILE A 35 -8.98 -2.43 1.11
N VAL A 36 -8.72 -1.40 0.33
CA VAL A 36 -9.34 -1.20 -0.99
C VAL A 36 -8.49 -1.79 -2.10
N LYS A 37 -7.17 -1.87 -1.90
CA LYS A 37 -6.25 -2.50 -2.86
C LYS A 37 -5.11 -3.21 -2.15
N SER A 38 -4.69 -4.32 -2.73
CA SER A 38 -3.53 -5.09 -2.29
C SER A 38 -2.69 -5.47 -3.50
N GLY A 39 -1.37 -5.44 -3.35
CA GLY A 39 -0.46 -5.77 -4.45
C GLY A 39 0.96 -6.03 -3.95
N GLY A 40 1.85 -6.32 -4.89
CA GLY A 40 3.28 -6.41 -4.62
C GLY A 40 3.94 -5.03 -4.57
N LYS A 41 5.27 -5.01 -4.66
CA LYS A 41 6.07 -3.77 -4.77
C LYS A 41 5.68 -2.91 -5.98
N GLU A 42 5.10 -3.50 -7.02
CA GLU A 42 4.65 -2.82 -8.23
C GLU A 42 3.56 -1.80 -7.90
N LEU A 43 2.69 -2.13 -6.94
CA LEU A 43 1.66 -1.22 -6.46
C LEU A 43 2.27 0.04 -5.81
N ALA A 44 3.40 -0.09 -5.12
CA ALA A 44 4.11 1.07 -4.57
C ALA A 44 4.60 2.01 -5.68
N LEU A 45 5.11 1.46 -6.78
CA LEU A 45 5.59 2.24 -7.93
C LEU A 45 4.44 2.95 -8.65
N GLU A 46 3.30 2.27 -8.82
CA GLU A 46 2.11 2.87 -9.42
C GLU A 46 1.54 4.02 -8.58
N LEU A 47 1.56 3.89 -7.25
CA LEU A 47 1.15 4.95 -6.33
C LEU A 47 2.09 6.17 -6.38
N GLU A 48 3.38 5.95 -6.63
CA GLU A 48 4.34 7.03 -6.80
C GLU A 48 4.13 7.79 -8.12
N ASP A 49 3.88 7.06 -9.21
CA ASP A 49 3.70 7.63 -10.55
C ASP A 49 2.36 8.35 -10.72
N LYS A 50 1.27 7.74 -10.24
CA LYS A 50 -0.11 8.22 -10.44
C LYS A 50 -0.70 8.96 -9.24
N GLY A 51 -0.01 8.99 -8.10
CA GLY A 51 -0.56 9.47 -6.83
C GLY A 51 -1.64 8.54 -6.27
N TYR A 52 -2.46 9.05 -5.35
CA TYR A 52 -3.52 8.26 -4.67
C TYR A 52 -4.92 8.43 -5.26
N ALA A 53 -5.13 9.41 -6.15
CA ALA A 53 -6.46 9.80 -6.63
C ALA A 53 -7.24 8.65 -7.29
N TRP A 54 -6.56 7.79 -8.03
CA TRP A 54 -7.18 6.65 -8.71
C TRP A 54 -7.61 5.52 -7.74
N ILE A 55 -7.09 5.51 -6.52
CA ILE A 55 -7.53 4.56 -5.49
C ILE A 55 -8.79 5.04 -4.79
N GLU A 56 -8.98 6.36 -4.65
CA GLU A 56 -10.21 6.94 -4.10
C GLU A 56 -11.42 6.58 -4.98
N ASP A 57 -11.24 6.56 -6.30
CA ASP A 57 -12.29 6.13 -7.26
C ASP A 57 -12.63 4.63 -7.10
N GLU A 58 -11.63 3.76 -6.92
CA GLU A 58 -11.87 2.33 -6.64
C GLU A 58 -12.52 2.12 -5.26
N ALA A 59 -12.12 2.91 -4.26
CA ALA A 59 -12.70 2.89 -2.92
C ALA A 59 -14.18 3.31 -2.96
N ALA A 60 -14.51 4.36 -3.70
CA ALA A 60 -15.88 4.82 -3.91
C ALA A 60 -16.74 3.76 -4.61
N GLN A 61 -16.21 3.11 -5.65
CA GLN A 61 -16.90 2.00 -6.33
C GLN A 61 -17.14 0.79 -5.42
N LEU A 62 -16.19 0.45 -4.55
CA LEU A 62 -16.34 -0.61 -3.55
C LEU A 62 -17.29 -0.24 -2.40
N ALA A 63 -17.42 1.05 -2.09
CA ALA A 63 -18.34 1.57 -1.08
C ALA A 63 -19.80 1.65 -1.59
N GLY A 64 -20.04 1.46 -2.89
CA GLY A 64 -21.38 1.38 -3.48
C GLY A 64 -22.15 2.71 -3.43
N VAL A 65 -21.44 3.84 -3.52
CA VAL A 65 -22.01 5.20 -3.59
C VAL A 65 -21.93 5.72 -5.01
#